data_AF-A0A8T6F9P3-F1
#
_entry.id   AF-A0A8T6F9P3-F1
#
_cell.length_a   1.000
_cell.length_b   1.000
_cell.length_c   1.000
_cell.angle_alpha   90.00
_cell.angle_beta   90.00
_cell.angle_gamma   90.00
#
_symmetry.space_group_name_H-M   'P 1'
#
loop_
_entity.id
_entity.type
_entity.pdbx_description
1 polymer ?
#
loop_
_entity_poly.entity_id
_entity_poly.type
_entity_poly.pdbx_seq_one_letter_code
_entity_poly.pdbx_strand_id
1 'polypeptide(L)'
;MHPSANPNKLTVILLSSAIALALLTAACGEEETATAPAAAPPAPTAAPEPAPEPTPEPAPEPTPSPEPTPAPEPEPAPDPEPAPVEEAAPPEIDIEIGADELFAAFIADKDAALAEYTGQTARISGMIRENFSAGRGGFIMVVGGDYVNGVICNLGAEDYESQKGRQPGEPITITGTIIDYVYDVSIENCQVAA
;
A
#
# COMPACT_ATOMS: atom_id res chain seq x y z
N MET A 1 -18.36 -36.18 18.90
CA MET A 1 -18.38 -36.51 17.46
C MET A 1 -19.79 -36.30 16.93
N HIS A 2 -20.02 -35.15 16.31
CA HIS A 2 -20.97 -34.85 15.22
C HIS A 2 -20.94 -33.31 15.05
N PRO A 3 -20.42 -32.78 13.93
CA PRO A 3 -20.37 -31.35 13.68
C PRO A 3 -21.74 -30.84 13.21
N SER A 4 -22.28 -29.81 13.86
CA SER A 4 -23.46 -29.09 13.39
C SER A 4 -23.01 -27.99 12.44
N ALA A 5 -23.16 -28.24 11.13
CA ALA A 5 -22.86 -27.30 10.06
C ALA A 5 -24.04 -26.35 9.85
N ASN A 6 -23.79 -25.05 9.92
CA ASN A 6 -24.78 -23.99 9.74
C ASN A 6 -25.20 -23.84 8.25
N PRO A 7 -26.50 -23.83 7.93
CA PRO A 7 -27.01 -23.88 6.55
C PRO A 7 -26.90 -22.59 5.73
N ASN A 8 -26.37 -21.49 6.30
CA ASN A 8 -26.44 -20.15 5.69
C ASN A 8 -25.22 -19.74 4.85
N LYS A 9 -24.26 -20.64 4.59
CA LYS A 9 -23.06 -20.32 3.80
C LYS A 9 -23.08 -20.87 2.36
N LEU A 10 -24.00 -21.77 2.01
CA LEU A 10 -24.06 -22.37 0.66
C LEU A 10 -24.90 -21.55 -0.35
N THR A 11 -25.83 -20.71 0.12
CA THR A 11 -26.78 -20.03 -0.77
C THR A 11 -26.24 -18.71 -1.35
N VAL A 12 -25.19 -18.14 -0.78
CA VAL A 12 -24.62 -16.86 -1.25
C VAL A 12 -23.65 -17.04 -2.43
N ILE A 13 -23.08 -18.23 -2.61
CA ILE A 13 -22.08 -18.50 -3.67
C ILE A 13 -22.74 -18.76 -5.04
N LEU A 14 -24.06 -19.01 -5.10
CA LEU A 14 -24.77 -19.33 -6.35
C LEU A 14 -25.50 -18.16 -7.01
N LEU A 15 -25.46 -16.95 -6.46
CA LEU A 15 -26.15 -15.77 -7.05
C LEU A 15 -25.25 -14.87 -7.92
N SER A 16 -23.96 -15.19 -8.11
CA SER A 16 -23.02 -14.38 -8.90
C SER A 16 -22.85 -14.80 -10.36
N SER A 17 -23.63 -15.76 -10.88
CA SER A 17 -23.37 -16.35 -12.20
C SER A 17 -24.55 -16.36 -13.19
N ALA A 18 -25.47 -15.39 -13.12
CA ALA A 18 -26.65 -15.37 -14.00
C ALA A 18 -27.07 -13.97 -14.53
N ILE A 19 -26.12 -13.06 -14.82
CA ILE A 19 -26.42 -11.80 -15.53
C ILE A 19 -25.33 -11.54 -16.58
N ALA A 20 -25.34 -12.31 -17.68
CA ALA A 20 -24.71 -11.92 -18.95
C ALA A 20 -25.03 -12.94 -20.06
N LEU A 21 -26.31 -13.23 -20.32
CA LEU A 21 -26.64 -13.93 -21.58
C LEU A 21 -28.08 -13.70 -22.03
N ALA A 22 -28.33 -12.57 -22.71
CA ALA A 22 -29.31 -12.43 -23.79
C ALA A 22 -29.29 -10.99 -24.33
N LEU A 23 -29.08 -10.81 -25.63
CA LEU A 23 -30.01 -10.12 -26.56
C LEU A 23 -29.37 -9.88 -27.96
N LEU A 24 -29.80 -10.75 -28.88
CA LEU A 24 -30.00 -10.69 -30.35
C LEU A 24 -29.55 -9.45 -31.16
N THR A 25 -28.99 -9.71 -32.35
CA THR A 25 -29.58 -9.21 -33.62
C THR A 25 -29.29 -10.15 -34.80
N ALA A 26 -30.35 -10.53 -35.50
CA ALA A 26 -30.38 -11.26 -36.76
C ALA A 26 -30.06 -10.33 -37.95
N ALA A 27 -29.35 -10.85 -38.95
CA ALA A 27 -29.47 -10.41 -40.34
C ALA A 27 -29.13 -11.57 -41.28
N CYS A 28 -30.00 -11.82 -42.24
CA CYS A 28 -30.03 -12.89 -43.21
C CYS A 28 -29.90 -12.28 -44.63
N GLY A 29 -29.40 -13.05 -45.60
CA GLY A 29 -29.39 -12.72 -47.04
C GLY A 29 -28.19 -11.87 -47.47
N GLU A 30 -27.52 -12.05 -48.60
CA GLU A 30 -27.97 -12.61 -49.87
C GLU A 30 -26.74 -13.05 -50.72
N GLU A 31 -27.04 -13.88 -51.72
CA GLU A 31 -26.18 -14.57 -52.70
C GLU A 31 -25.46 -13.70 -53.76
N GLU A 32 -24.54 -14.38 -54.48
CA GLU A 32 -24.16 -14.18 -55.89
C GLU A 32 -23.39 -12.87 -56.23
N THR A 33 -22.53 -12.75 -57.25
CA THR A 33 -21.87 -13.62 -58.22
C THR A 33 -20.89 -12.70 -58.95
N ALA A 34 -19.78 -13.28 -59.41
CA ALA A 34 -18.91 -12.89 -60.52
C ALA A 34 -18.87 -11.44 -61.06
N THR A 35 -17.66 -10.97 -61.39
CA THR A 35 -17.18 -10.97 -62.78
C THR A 35 -15.99 -10.02 -62.90
N ALA A 36 -14.84 -10.58 -63.25
CA ALA A 36 -13.73 -9.83 -63.82
C ALA A 36 -14.05 -9.51 -65.30
N PRO A 37 -13.79 -8.28 -65.78
CA PRO A 37 -13.64 -8.04 -67.22
C PRO A 37 -12.16 -7.88 -67.56
N ALA A 38 -11.70 -8.79 -68.42
CA ALA A 38 -10.53 -8.59 -69.26
C ALA A 38 -10.80 -7.45 -70.26
N ALA A 39 -9.84 -6.53 -70.41
CA ALA A 39 -9.89 -5.52 -71.47
C ALA A 39 -8.50 -5.31 -72.10
N ALA A 40 -8.46 -5.70 -73.38
CA ALA A 40 -7.59 -5.27 -74.50
C ALA A 40 -6.06 -5.55 -74.47
N PRO A 41 -5.51 -6.10 -75.57
CA PRO A 41 -4.06 -6.18 -75.78
C PRO A 41 -3.48 -4.80 -76.20
N PRO A 42 -2.30 -4.38 -75.69
CA PRO A 42 -1.62 -3.19 -76.18
C PRO A 42 -0.96 -3.43 -77.56
N ALA A 43 -0.95 -2.37 -78.37
CA ALA A 43 -0.34 -2.30 -79.71
C ALA A 43 1.20 -2.48 -79.68
N PRO A 44 1.84 -2.89 -80.79
CA PRO A 44 3.28 -3.19 -80.82
C PRO A 44 4.13 -1.94 -80.59
N THR A 45 5.01 -2.04 -79.58
CA THR A 45 5.98 -1.05 -79.14
C THR A 45 7.15 -0.94 -80.14
N ALA A 46 7.56 0.29 -80.47
CA ALA A 46 8.74 0.56 -81.28
C ALA A 46 10.04 0.05 -80.60
N ALA A 47 10.99 -0.43 -81.40
CA ALA A 47 12.28 -0.92 -80.94
C ALA A 47 13.08 0.18 -80.21
N PRO A 48 13.73 -0.10 -79.07
CA PRO A 48 14.51 0.91 -78.35
C PRO A 48 15.83 1.23 -79.05
N GLU A 49 16.20 2.50 -79.05
CA GLU A 49 17.53 2.99 -79.44
C GLU A 49 18.62 2.44 -78.50
N PRO A 50 19.87 2.28 -78.99
CA PRO A 50 20.97 1.75 -78.18
C PRO A 50 21.31 2.70 -77.02
N ALA A 51 21.51 2.11 -75.84
CA ALA A 51 21.85 2.83 -74.62
C ALA A 51 23.27 3.45 -74.70
N PRO A 52 23.47 4.67 -74.17
CA PRO A 52 24.80 5.27 -74.11
C PRO A 52 25.73 4.52 -73.13
N GLU A 53 27.02 4.52 -73.44
CA GLU A 53 28.07 3.90 -72.62
C GLU A 53 28.15 4.53 -71.22
N PRO A 54 28.40 3.73 -70.17
CA PRO A 54 28.51 4.24 -68.81
C PRO A 54 29.77 5.09 -68.64
N THR A 55 29.60 6.25 -67.99
CA THR A 55 30.70 7.10 -67.54
C THR A 55 31.39 6.45 -66.33
N PRO A 56 32.74 6.53 -66.23
CA PRO A 56 33.47 5.95 -65.11
C PRO A 56 33.12 6.65 -63.79
N GLU A 57 32.86 5.87 -62.75
CA GLU A 57 32.59 6.37 -61.39
C GLU A 57 33.80 7.13 -60.82
N PRO A 58 33.56 8.27 -60.14
CA PRO A 58 34.62 8.97 -59.44
C PRO A 58 35.15 8.13 -58.25
N ALA A 59 36.45 8.21 -58.02
CA ALA A 59 37.11 7.51 -56.93
C ALA A 59 36.57 7.97 -55.56
N PRO A 60 36.43 7.06 -54.59
CA PRO A 60 35.91 7.40 -53.27
C PRO A 60 36.86 8.36 -52.53
N GLU A 61 36.28 9.37 -51.90
CA GLU A 61 37.01 10.31 -51.04
C GLU A 61 37.56 9.60 -49.79
N PRO A 62 38.74 10.03 -49.29
CA PRO A 62 39.33 9.45 -48.10
C PRO A 62 38.44 9.69 -46.87
N THR A 63 38.22 8.63 -46.10
CA THR A 63 37.46 8.70 -44.84
C THR A 63 38.24 9.49 -43.78
N PRO A 64 37.60 10.43 -43.07
CA PRO A 64 38.23 11.19 -41.99
C PRO A 64 38.65 10.26 -40.84
N SER A 65 39.80 10.56 -40.24
CA SER A 65 40.31 9.84 -39.06
C SER A 65 39.37 10.05 -37.88
N PRO A 66 39.10 9.01 -37.06
CA PRO A 66 38.28 9.16 -35.85
C PRO A 66 38.95 10.11 -34.86
N GLU A 67 38.12 10.98 -34.24
CA GLU A 67 38.55 11.85 -33.15
C GLU A 67 38.89 11.03 -31.89
N PRO A 68 39.84 11.50 -31.06
CA PRO A 68 40.17 10.83 -29.82
C PRO A 68 39.00 10.85 -28.85
N THR A 69 38.71 9.70 -28.25
CA THR A 69 37.69 9.54 -27.22
C THR A 69 38.07 10.34 -25.96
N PRO A 70 37.14 11.12 -25.36
CA PRO A 70 37.37 11.79 -24.09
C PRO A 70 37.72 10.79 -22.99
N ALA A 71 38.63 11.18 -22.10
CA ALA A 71 38.94 10.39 -20.91
C ALA A 71 37.69 10.29 -19.99
N PRO A 72 37.50 9.17 -19.28
CA PRO A 72 36.38 9.01 -18.36
C PRO A 72 36.48 10.03 -17.22
N GLU A 73 35.34 10.62 -16.85
CA GLU A 73 35.24 11.48 -15.67
C GLU A 73 35.55 10.67 -14.39
N PRO A 74 36.17 11.30 -13.38
CA PRO A 74 36.43 10.66 -12.10
C PRO A 74 35.11 10.29 -11.40
N GLU A 75 35.06 9.09 -10.84
CA GLU A 75 33.91 8.64 -10.05
C GLU A 75 33.68 9.56 -8.84
N PRO A 76 32.42 9.89 -8.52
CA PRO A 76 32.09 10.65 -7.33
C PRO A 76 32.55 9.91 -6.08
N ALA A 77 33.09 10.67 -5.11
CA ALA A 77 33.48 10.12 -3.82
C ALA A 77 32.27 9.47 -3.12
N PRO A 78 32.47 8.39 -2.37
CA PRO A 78 31.40 7.77 -1.60
C PRO A 78 30.80 8.76 -0.60
N ASP A 79 29.47 8.76 -0.51
CA ASP A 79 28.72 9.56 0.46
C ASP A 79 29.17 9.19 1.88
N PRO A 80 29.40 10.16 2.79
CA PRO A 80 29.68 9.87 4.18
C PRO A 80 28.64 8.92 4.78
N GLU A 81 29.13 7.86 5.41
CA GLU A 81 28.31 6.91 6.14
C GLU A 81 27.47 7.67 7.19
N PRO A 82 26.14 7.42 7.27
CA PRO A 82 25.29 8.12 8.23
C PRO A 82 25.86 7.92 9.63
N ALA A 83 25.97 9.02 10.38
CA ALA A 83 26.38 8.97 11.77
C ALA A 83 25.50 7.95 12.52
N PRO A 84 26.06 7.16 13.46
CA PRO A 84 25.26 6.30 14.30
C PRO A 84 24.14 7.14 14.92
N VAL A 85 22.89 6.79 14.61
CA VAL A 85 21.74 7.36 15.31
C VAL A 85 21.95 6.95 16.75
N GLU A 86 22.21 7.93 17.61
CA GLU A 86 22.31 7.73 19.04
C GLU A 86 20.95 7.18 19.48
N GLU A 87 20.85 5.86 19.61
CA GLU A 87 19.68 5.17 20.11
C GLU A 87 19.42 5.75 21.50
N ALA A 88 18.41 6.62 21.59
CA ALA A 88 18.00 7.20 22.85
C ALA A 88 17.80 6.05 23.82
N ALA A 89 18.39 6.17 25.02
CA ALA A 89 18.21 5.18 26.07
C ALA A 89 16.71 4.84 26.16
N PRO A 90 16.34 3.55 26.30
CA PRO A 90 14.95 3.14 26.39
C PRO A 90 14.22 4.04 27.40
N PRO A 91 13.04 4.58 27.05
CA PRO A 91 12.35 5.49 27.96
C PRO A 91 12.17 4.79 29.31
N GLU A 92 12.64 5.44 30.38
CA GLU A 92 12.45 4.92 31.73
C GLU A 92 10.95 4.84 32.00
N ILE A 93 10.52 3.68 32.48
CA ILE A 93 9.11 3.44 32.79
C ILE A 93 8.88 3.90 34.22
N ASP A 94 8.04 4.93 34.37
CA ASP A 94 7.70 5.51 35.66
C ASP A 94 6.72 4.62 36.43
N ILE A 95 5.75 4.03 35.71
CA ILE A 95 4.69 3.20 36.30
C ILE A 95 4.35 1.97 35.46
N GLU A 96 3.94 0.89 36.14
CA GLU A 96 3.30 -0.26 35.52
C GLU A 96 1.88 -0.43 36.08
N ILE A 97 0.85 -0.44 35.23
CA ILE A 97 -0.55 -0.43 35.67
C ILE A 97 -1.46 -1.21 34.71
N GLY A 98 -2.56 -1.77 35.22
CA GLY A 98 -3.60 -2.36 34.36
C GLY A 98 -4.45 -1.28 33.68
N ALA A 99 -4.86 -1.49 32.43
CA ALA A 99 -5.70 -0.52 31.71
C ALA A 99 -7.05 -0.27 32.43
N ASP A 100 -7.67 -1.32 32.98
CA ASP A 100 -8.91 -1.20 33.75
C ASP A 100 -8.72 -0.45 35.06
N GLU A 101 -7.56 -0.66 35.72
CA GLU A 101 -7.19 0.02 36.95
C GLU A 101 -6.92 1.51 36.71
N LEU A 102 -6.12 1.81 35.68
CA LEU A 102 -5.84 3.18 35.26
C LEU A 102 -7.14 3.91 34.91
N PHE A 103 -7.99 3.29 34.08
CA PHE A 103 -9.28 3.87 33.73
C PHE A 103 -10.19 4.08 34.95
N ALA A 104 -10.28 3.09 35.85
CA ALA A 104 -11.06 3.20 37.07
C ALA A 104 -10.57 4.33 37.99
N ALA A 105 -9.26 4.60 38.05
CA ALA A 105 -8.71 5.72 38.80
C ALA A 105 -9.21 7.07 38.27
N PHE A 106 -9.20 7.28 36.96
CA PHE A 106 -9.72 8.49 36.34
C PHE A 106 -11.24 8.67 36.51
N ILE A 107 -11.99 7.57 36.56
CA ILE A 107 -13.44 7.60 36.85
C ILE A 107 -13.71 7.93 38.32
N ALA A 108 -12.89 7.41 39.24
CA ALA A 108 -13.08 7.60 40.68
C ALA A 108 -12.80 9.03 41.12
N ASP A 109 -11.68 9.60 40.68
CA ASP A 109 -11.29 10.99 40.94
C ASP A 109 -10.38 11.50 39.82
N LYS A 110 -10.99 12.23 38.88
CA LYS A 110 -10.28 12.78 37.73
C LYS A 110 -9.16 13.73 38.12
N ASP A 111 -9.37 14.61 39.10
CA ASP A 111 -8.41 15.65 39.45
C ASP A 111 -7.19 15.03 40.16
N ALA A 112 -7.42 14.06 41.05
CA ALA A 112 -6.34 13.29 41.67
C ALA A 112 -5.56 12.46 40.63
N ALA A 113 -6.27 11.75 39.74
CA ALA A 113 -5.63 10.93 38.71
C ALA A 113 -4.82 11.76 37.71
N LEU A 114 -5.29 12.94 37.29
CA LEU A 114 -4.50 13.86 36.45
C LEU A 114 -3.23 14.34 37.17
N ALA A 115 -3.31 14.64 38.47
CA ALA A 115 -2.14 15.06 39.24
C ALA A 115 -1.13 13.92 39.45
N GLU A 116 -1.61 12.68 39.54
CA GLU A 116 -0.78 11.50 39.80
C GLU A 116 -0.15 10.94 38.52
N TYR A 117 -0.92 10.80 37.43
CA TYR A 117 -0.51 10.01 36.27
C TYR A 117 -0.11 10.84 35.05
N THR A 118 -0.63 12.06 34.87
CA THR A 118 -0.33 12.83 33.66
C THR A 118 1.14 13.22 33.58
N GLY A 119 1.76 12.99 32.43
CA GLY A 119 3.18 13.21 32.17
C GLY A 119 4.08 12.02 32.52
N GLN A 120 3.55 10.99 33.19
CA GLN A 120 4.30 9.76 33.46
C GLN A 120 4.33 8.87 32.22
N THR A 121 5.47 8.23 32.00
CA THR A 121 5.64 7.14 31.04
C THR A 121 5.18 5.85 31.70
N ALA A 122 4.11 5.27 31.18
CA ALA A 122 3.47 4.10 31.74
C ALA A 122 3.68 2.87 30.84
N ARG A 123 3.89 1.71 31.47
CA ARG A 123 3.64 0.40 30.86
C ARG A 123 2.26 -0.08 31.29
N ILE A 124 1.35 -0.20 30.33
CA ILE A 124 -0.06 -0.47 30.59
C ILE A 124 -0.41 -1.84 30.02
N SER A 125 -0.89 -2.74 30.87
CA SER A 125 -1.32 -4.09 30.47
C SER A 125 -2.84 -4.20 30.44
N GLY A 126 -3.40 -4.89 29.46
CA GLY A 126 -4.84 -5.10 29.39
C GLY A 126 -5.27 -5.97 28.24
N MET A 127 -6.55 -5.87 27.88
CA MET A 127 -7.14 -6.57 26.75
C MET A 127 -7.52 -5.56 25.68
N ILE A 128 -7.22 -5.87 24.42
CA ILE A 128 -7.69 -5.08 23.28
C ILE A 128 -9.21 -5.12 23.26
N ARG A 129 -9.86 -3.97 23.25
CA ARG A 129 -11.31 -3.86 23.02
C ARG A 129 -11.60 -3.53 21.57
N GLU A 130 -10.88 -2.56 21.04
CA GLU A 130 -11.05 -2.09 19.67
C GLU A 130 -9.69 -1.74 19.06
N ASN A 131 -9.56 -1.99 17.77
CA ASN A 131 -8.37 -1.66 16.99
C ASN A 131 -8.85 -1.18 15.62
N PHE A 132 -8.72 0.12 15.35
CA PHE A 132 -9.22 0.71 14.11
C PHE A 132 -8.31 1.81 13.57
N SER A 133 -8.35 2.01 12.26
CA SER A 133 -7.69 3.13 11.61
C SER A 133 -8.55 4.38 11.72
N ALA A 134 -7.99 5.46 12.28
CA ALA A 134 -8.64 6.77 12.33
C ALA A 134 -8.59 7.51 10.97
N GLY A 135 -7.99 6.90 9.94
CA GLY A 135 -7.70 7.54 8.67
C GLY A 135 -6.58 8.58 8.78
N ARG A 136 -5.99 8.97 7.63
CA ARG A 136 -4.90 9.97 7.56
C ARG A 136 -3.62 9.57 8.34
N GLY A 137 -3.40 8.28 8.56
CA GLY A 137 -2.19 7.73 9.19
C GLY A 137 -2.20 7.70 10.71
N GLY A 138 -3.32 8.10 11.35
CA GLY A 138 -3.54 7.95 12.79
C GLY A 138 -4.24 6.63 13.11
N PHE A 139 -3.85 6.01 14.21
CA PHE A 139 -4.32 4.68 14.59
C PHE A 139 -4.66 4.64 16.06
N ILE A 140 -5.84 4.09 16.37
CA ILE A 140 -6.40 4.09 17.71
C ILE A 140 -6.61 2.65 18.15
N MET A 141 -6.00 2.31 19.28
CA MET A 141 -6.21 1.04 19.95
C MET A 141 -6.76 1.30 21.34
N VAL A 142 -7.93 0.73 21.63
CA VAL A 142 -8.60 0.87 22.93
C VAL A 142 -8.28 -0.35 23.78
N VAL A 143 -7.75 -0.12 24.98
CA VAL A 143 -7.37 -1.16 25.93
C VAL A 143 -8.14 -0.98 27.24
N GLY A 144 -8.75 -2.06 27.73
CA GLY A 144 -9.53 -2.03 28.97
C GLY A 144 -10.69 -1.01 28.98
N GLY A 145 -11.14 -0.65 30.18
CA GLY A 145 -12.17 0.34 30.43
C GLY A 145 -13.58 -0.21 30.57
N ASP A 146 -14.58 0.67 30.40
CA ASP A 146 -15.99 0.27 30.40
C ASP A 146 -16.44 -0.20 29.00
N TYR A 147 -17.74 -0.25 28.71
CA TYR A 147 -18.22 -0.67 27.39
C TYR A 147 -17.97 0.37 26.29
N VAL A 148 -17.90 1.65 26.65
CA VAL A 148 -17.90 2.80 25.73
C VAL A 148 -16.52 3.45 25.66
N ASN A 149 -15.80 3.52 26.78
CA ASN A 149 -14.55 4.22 26.92
C ASN A 149 -13.43 3.26 27.38
N GLY A 150 -12.20 3.72 27.37
CA GLY A 150 -11.07 3.00 27.93
C GLY A 150 -9.77 3.78 27.87
N VAL A 151 -8.66 3.05 27.75
CA VAL A 151 -7.34 3.64 27.53
C VAL A 151 -7.05 3.64 26.03
N ILE A 152 -6.94 4.84 25.45
CA ILE A 152 -6.64 5.05 24.04
C ILE A 152 -5.14 5.12 23.84
N CYS A 153 -4.61 4.15 23.10
CA CYS A 153 -3.25 4.15 22.58
C CYS A 153 -3.25 4.78 21.18
N ASN A 154 -2.66 5.98 21.07
CA ASN A 154 -2.44 6.64 19.78
C ASN A 154 -1.15 6.12 19.16
N LEU A 155 -1.28 5.20 18.20
CA LEU A 155 -0.15 4.58 17.52
C LEU A 155 0.32 5.44 16.34
N GLY A 156 1.64 5.49 16.15
CA GLY A 156 2.27 5.99 14.93
C GLY A 156 1.99 5.08 13.73
N ALA A 157 2.26 5.58 12.52
CA ALA A 157 1.92 4.83 11.30
C ALA A 157 2.69 3.51 11.15
N GLU A 158 3.96 3.49 11.54
CA GLU A 158 4.80 2.29 11.48
C GLU A 158 4.37 1.26 12.53
N ASP A 159 4.14 1.71 13.76
CA ASP A 159 3.69 0.85 14.85
C ASP A 159 2.37 0.19 14.50
N TYR A 160 1.39 0.93 13.98
CA TYR A 160 0.11 0.33 13.61
C TYR A 160 0.20 -0.76 12.55
N GLU A 161 1.03 -0.61 11.52
CA GLU A 161 1.09 -1.62 10.45
C GLU A 161 1.48 -3.00 10.99
N SER A 162 2.30 -3.03 12.06
CA SER A 162 2.64 -4.25 12.77
C SER A 162 1.48 -4.82 13.61
N GLN A 163 0.51 -3.98 13.99
CA GLN A 163 -0.57 -4.30 14.92
C GLN A 163 -1.96 -4.44 14.29
N LYS A 164 -2.12 -4.10 13.00
CA LYS A 164 -3.41 -4.12 12.28
C LYS A 164 -4.17 -5.45 12.29
N GLY A 165 -3.49 -6.57 12.57
CA GLY A 165 -4.08 -7.91 12.60
C GLY A 165 -4.69 -8.30 13.94
N ARG A 166 -4.46 -7.51 15.00
CA ARG A 166 -4.87 -7.88 16.36
C ARG A 166 -6.36 -7.70 16.59
N GLN A 167 -6.96 -8.67 17.27
CA GLN A 167 -8.39 -8.77 17.50
C GLN A 167 -8.79 -8.34 18.92
N PRO A 168 -10.05 -7.89 19.10
CA PRO A 168 -10.64 -7.74 20.43
C PRO A 168 -10.53 -9.02 21.26
N GLY A 169 -10.18 -8.88 22.53
CA GLY A 169 -9.96 -9.99 23.45
C GLY A 169 -8.55 -10.61 23.40
N GLU A 170 -7.62 -10.03 22.64
CA GLU A 170 -6.20 -10.36 22.75
C GLU A 170 -5.54 -9.60 23.91
N PRO A 171 -4.69 -10.26 24.73
CA PRO A 171 -3.91 -9.57 25.74
C PRO A 171 -2.84 -8.69 25.08
N ILE A 172 -2.55 -7.56 25.71
CA ILE A 172 -1.62 -6.57 25.19
C ILE A 172 -0.91 -5.84 26.32
N THR A 173 0.35 -5.51 26.08
CA THR A 173 1.08 -4.49 26.83
C THR A 173 1.43 -3.34 25.90
N ILE A 174 1.09 -2.13 26.31
CA ILE A 174 1.48 -0.88 25.63
C ILE A 174 2.40 -0.07 26.53
N THR A 175 3.19 0.81 25.93
CA THR A 175 3.97 1.83 26.62
C THR A 175 3.72 3.19 26.02
N GLY A 176 3.67 4.24 26.82
CA GLY A 176 3.55 5.62 26.34
C GLY A 176 3.31 6.60 27.47
N THR A 177 3.13 7.87 27.12
CA THR A 177 2.91 8.93 28.10
C THR A 177 1.42 9.17 28.31
N ILE A 178 0.97 9.18 29.57
CA ILE A 178 -0.41 9.52 29.91
C ILE A 178 -0.56 11.04 29.79
N ILE A 179 -1.44 11.51 28.90
CA ILE A 179 -1.53 12.95 28.62
C ILE A 179 -2.80 13.63 29.14
N ASP A 180 -3.96 12.99 28.98
CA ASP A 180 -5.23 13.58 29.41
C ASP A 180 -6.32 12.53 29.63
N TYR A 181 -7.46 13.01 30.13
CA TYR A 181 -8.68 12.25 30.24
C TYR A 181 -9.90 13.08 29.80
N VAL A 182 -10.47 12.72 28.65
CA VAL A 182 -11.70 13.30 28.12
C VAL A 182 -12.59 12.13 27.67
N TYR A 183 -13.28 11.53 28.63
CA TYR A 183 -14.02 10.26 28.52
C TYR A 183 -13.12 9.02 28.40
N ASP A 184 -12.07 9.11 27.61
CA ASP A 184 -10.99 8.12 27.50
C ASP A 184 -9.69 8.65 28.11
N VAL A 185 -8.85 7.73 28.59
CA VAL A 185 -7.47 8.05 29.00
C VAL A 185 -6.59 8.02 27.76
N SER A 186 -6.02 9.14 27.36
CA SER A 186 -5.20 9.21 26.15
C SER A 186 -3.74 8.94 26.47
N ILE A 187 -3.13 8.06 25.67
CA ILE A 187 -1.71 7.73 25.70
C ILE A 187 -1.07 8.26 24.41
N GLU A 188 -0.07 9.12 24.55
CA GLU A 188 0.78 9.60 23.46
C GLU A 188 2.10 8.84 23.38
N ASN A 189 2.75 8.92 22.21
CA ASN A 189 3.96 8.15 21.88
C ASN A 189 3.74 6.67 22.19
N CYS A 190 2.52 6.19 21.92
CA CYS A 190 2.12 4.87 22.32
C CYS A 190 2.79 3.83 21.42
N GLN A 191 3.32 2.79 22.04
CA GLN A 191 3.98 1.67 21.39
C GLN A 191 3.48 0.36 22.00
N VAL A 192 3.49 -0.71 21.21
CA VAL A 192 3.19 -2.04 21.71
C VAL A 192 4.49 -2.69 22.18
N ALA A 193 4.54 -3.05 23.46
CA ALA A 193 5.70 -3.76 24.00
C ALA A 193 5.77 -5.18 23.41
N ALA A 194 6.99 -5.63 23.13
CA ALA A 194 7.28 -6.97 22.61
C ALA A 194 7.04 -8.09 23.61
#